data_AF-A0A534B0U5-F1
#
_entry.id   AF-A0A534B0U5-F1
#
_cell.length_a   1.000
_cell.length_b   1.000
_cell.length_c   1.000
_cell.angle_alpha   90.00
_cell.angle_beta   90.00
_cell.angle_gamma   90.00
#
_symmetry.space_group_name_H-M   'P 1'
#
loop_
_entity.id
_entity.type
_entity.pdbx_description
1 polymer ?
#
loop_
_entity_poly.entity_id
_entity_poly.type
_entity_poly.pdbx_seq_one_letter_code
_entity_poly.pdbx_strand_id
1 'polypeptide(L)'
;DIIEHGNWKLTIENNRECFHCAGHPELLCSLFDFFGEVDEGRMSAEERATYARYGTARPEQEAIWRRAGLPWQSIEELSGRPTAFRTERLVLDGAGESMTPDTRAASRRLLGELTEARLGTLHFHTQPNAWFHFLSDHALTFATLPLERGRTLVRSTWLVHADAEEGRDYDLEKLTSVWNATNAQDAAFVAETQRGVSSPAYEPGPIAPSEYMVKLFHVWYEERLRAELNL
;
A
#
# COMPACT_ATOMS: atom_id res chain seq x y z
N ASP A 1 0.79 -1.55 16.32
CA ASP A 1 -0.61 -1.07 16.36
C ASP A 1 -0.65 0.43 16.43
N ILE A 2 -1.56 1.04 15.68
CA ILE A 2 -1.92 2.46 15.77
C ILE A 2 -3.43 2.54 15.92
N ILE A 3 -3.90 3.50 16.72
CA ILE A 3 -5.32 3.87 16.78
C ILE A 3 -5.51 5.11 15.92
N GLU A 4 -6.23 4.94 14.82
CA GLU A 4 -6.65 6.06 14.00
C GLU A 4 -7.91 6.69 14.58
N HIS A 5 -7.94 8.02 14.61
CA HIS A 5 -9.10 8.81 15.04
C HIS A 5 -10.08 9.04 13.88
N GLY A 6 -10.44 7.95 13.19
CA GLY A 6 -11.44 7.93 12.14
C GLY A 6 -12.17 6.59 12.08
N ASN A 7 -13.32 6.60 11.43
CA ASN A 7 -14.10 5.39 11.19
C ASN A 7 -13.39 4.45 10.20
N TRP A 8 -13.69 3.16 10.28
CA TRP A 8 -12.98 2.13 9.51
C TRP A 8 -13.06 2.33 7.99
N LYS A 9 -14.16 2.92 7.51
CA LYS A 9 -14.36 3.18 6.08
C LYS A 9 -13.37 4.24 5.60
N LEU A 10 -13.14 5.30 6.38
CA LEU A 10 -12.14 6.33 6.07
C LEU A 10 -10.72 5.76 6.06
N THR A 11 -10.38 4.87 6.99
CA THR A 11 -9.07 4.18 6.98
C THR A 11 -8.85 3.43 5.67
N ILE A 12 -9.87 2.71 5.18
CA ILE A 12 -9.77 1.95 3.93
C ILE A 12 -9.80 2.88 2.71
N GLU A 13 -10.62 3.93 2.72
CA GLU A 13 -10.63 4.94 1.66
C GLU A 13 -9.25 5.59 1.51
N ASN A 14 -8.66 6.04 2.61
CA ASN A 14 -7.30 6.59 2.64
C ASN A 14 -6.31 5.57 2.02
N ASN A 15 -6.30 4.32 2.50
CA ASN A 15 -5.42 3.28 1.95
C ASN A 15 -5.65 2.95 0.45
N ARG A 16 -6.82 3.28 -0.12
CA ARG A 16 -7.11 3.12 -1.57
C ARG A 16 -6.82 4.39 -2.37
N GLU A 17 -6.69 5.54 -1.70
CA GLU A 17 -6.34 6.85 -2.24
C GLU A 17 -4.82 7.11 -2.22
N CYS A 18 -4.09 6.58 -1.21
CA CYS A 18 -2.67 6.85 -0.91
C CYS A 18 -1.71 6.72 -2.11
N PHE A 19 -2.16 6.06 -3.19
CA PHE A 19 -1.43 5.93 -4.45
C PHE A 19 -1.31 7.23 -5.27
N HIS A 20 -1.91 8.33 -4.82
CA HIS A 20 -1.84 9.64 -5.49
C HIS A 20 -1.42 10.81 -4.57
N CYS A 21 -1.04 10.53 -3.32
CA CYS A 21 -0.71 11.57 -2.37
C CYS A 21 0.80 11.77 -2.27
N ALA A 22 1.27 12.99 -2.54
CA ALA A 22 2.63 13.44 -2.21
C ALA A 22 2.90 13.52 -0.69
N GLY A 23 2.02 12.94 0.14
CA GLY A 23 2.00 13.04 1.59
C GLY A 23 2.90 12.06 2.34
N HIS A 24 3.59 11.15 1.63
CA HIS A 24 4.41 10.10 2.26
C HIS A 24 5.87 10.12 1.80
N PRO A 25 6.68 11.11 2.23
CA PRO A 25 8.07 11.22 1.77
C PRO A 25 8.92 9.97 2.09
N GLU A 26 8.69 9.31 3.22
CA GLU A 26 9.39 8.08 3.60
C GLU A 26 8.97 6.88 2.75
N LEU A 27 7.74 6.83 2.27
CA LEU A 27 7.29 5.78 1.36
C LEU A 27 7.82 6.01 -0.06
N LEU A 28 7.70 7.25 -0.54
CA LEU A 28 8.07 7.67 -1.89
C LEU A 28 9.58 7.67 -2.14
N CYS A 29 10.41 7.49 -1.10
CA CYS A 29 11.84 7.24 -1.28
C CYS A 29 12.13 5.88 -1.96
N SER A 30 11.18 4.94 -1.91
CA SER A 30 11.34 3.58 -2.43
C SER A 30 10.22 3.16 -3.39
N LEU A 31 9.03 3.76 -3.32
CA LEU A 31 7.88 3.38 -4.14
C LEU A 31 7.66 4.39 -5.27
N PHE A 32 7.50 3.90 -6.50
CA PHE A 32 6.96 4.71 -7.59
C PHE A 32 5.44 4.83 -7.43
N ASP A 33 4.91 6.05 -7.48
CA ASP A 33 3.50 6.41 -7.31
C ASP A 33 2.69 6.49 -8.62
N PHE A 34 3.20 5.87 -9.69
CA PHE A 34 2.52 5.83 -10.99
C PHE A 34 1.49 4.70 -11.07
N PHE A 35 0.35 4.91 -10.41
CA PHE A 35 -0.80 4.01 -10.46
C PHE A 35 -1.88 4.54 -11.41
N GLY A 36 -2.53 3.65 -12.16
CA GLY A 36 -3.63 4.03 -13.06
C GLY A 36 -3.20 4.80 -14.31
N GLU A 37 -4.03 5.73 -14.76
CA GLU A 37 -3.74 6.57 -15.93
C GLU A 37 -2.78 7.70 -15.57
N VAL A 38 -1.66 7.76 -16.29
CA VAL A 38 -0.61 8.75 -16.10
C VAL A 38 -0.73 9.83 -17.18
N ASP A 39 -1.00 11.08 -16.78
CA ASP A 39 -1.02 12.24 -17.68
C ASP A 39 0.34 12.96 -17.66
N GLU A 40 1.23 12.55 -18.56
CA GLU A 40 2.58 13.13 -18.70
C GLU A 40 2.57 14.63 -19.00
N GLY A 41 1.48 15.15 -19.59
CA GLY A 41 1.33 16.56 -19.95
C GLY A 41 1.15 17.48 -18.74
N ARG A 42 0.72 16.93 -17.60
CA ARG A 42 0.47 17.69 -16.36
C ARG A 42 1.55 17.52 -15.30
N MET A 43 2.53 16.65 -15.54
CA MET A 43 3.63 16.42 -14.62
C MET A 43 4.50 17.67 -14.43
N SER A 44 4.99 17.86 -13.21
CA SER A 44 6.12 18.71 -12.88
C SER A 44 7.43 18.14 -13.48
N ALA A 45 8.50 18.93 -13.40
CA ALA A 45 9.81 18.46 -13.85
C ALA A 45 10.35 17.30 -12.99
N GLU A 46 10.03 17.29 -11.70
CA GLU A 46 10.42 16.25 -10.75
C GLU A 46 9.67 14.94 -11.02
N GLU A 47 8.35 15.00 -11.19
CA GLU A 47 7.54 13.83 -11.56
C GLU A 47 7.99 13.21 -12.87
N ARG A 48 8.34 14.02 -13.89
CA ARG A 48 8.91 13.51 -15.15
C ARG A 48 10.24 12.78 -14.94
N ALA A 49 11.11 13.28 -14.07
CA ALA A 49 12.37 12.62 -13.77
C ALA A 49 12.14 11.28 -13.06
N THR A 50 11.18 11.21 -12.14
CA THR A 50 10.77 9.98 -11.46
C THR A 50 10.12 8.99 -12.43
N TYR A 51 9.28 9.46 -13.35
CA TYR A 51 8.65 8.64 -14.38
C TYR A 51 9.68 8.05 -15.37
N ALA A 52 10.70 8.82 -15.75
CA ALA A 52 11.80 8.32 -16.57
C ALA A 52 12.59 7.19 -15.88
N ARG A 53 12.83 7.30 -14.56
CA ARG A 53 13.45 6.21 -13.77
C ARG A 53 12.56 4.98 -13.77
N TYR A 54 11.26 5.16 -13.52
CA TYR A 54 10.29 4.06 -13.57
C TYR A 54 10.28 3.33 -14.92
N GLY A 55 10.27 4.08 -16.03
CA GLY A 55 10.32 3.53 -17.38
C GLY A 55 11.59 2.70 -17.69
N THR A 56 12.70 3.00 -17.00
CA THR A 56 13.94 2.22 -17.09
C THR A 56 13.92 1.00 -16.16
N ALA A 57 13.45 1.17 -14.92
CA ALA A 57 13.43 0.11 -13.91
C ALA A 57 12.41 -1.00 -14.23
N ARG A 58 11.27 -0.65 -14.82
CA ARG A 58 10.17 -1.58 -15.07
C ARG A 58 10.55 -2.77 -15.98
N PRO A 59 11.16 -2.58 -17.17
CA PRO A 59 11.61 -3.70 -18.01
C PRO A 59 12.66 -4.59 -17.34
N GLU A 60 13.61 -4.01 -16.59
CA GLU A 60 14.62 -4.76 -15.84
C GLU A 60 13.97 -5.66 -14.79
N GLN A 61 13.02 -5.10 -14.05
CA GLN A 61 12.31 -5.78 -12.98
C GLN A 61 11.42 -6.92 -13.50
N GLU A 62 10.71 -6.70 -14.61
CA GLU A 62 9.95 -7.77 -15.28
C GLU A 62 10.85 -8.91 -15.76
N ALA A 63 12.06 -8.60 -16.24
CA ALA A 63 13.02 -9.63 -16.62
C ALA A 63 13.48 -10.45 -15.40
N ILE A 64 13.67 -9.81 -14.23
CA ILE A 64 13.97 -10.51 -12.97
C ILE A 64 12.82 -11.45 -12.60
N TRP A 65 11.58 -10.96 -12.57
CA TRP A 65 10.41 -11.76 -12.19
C TRP A 65 10.18 -12.95 -13.13
N ARG A 66 10.35 -12.74 -14.45
CA ARG A 66 10.26 -13.83 -15.44
C ARG A 66 11.31 -14.91 -15.19
N ARG A 67 12.58 -14.53 -14.94
CA ARG A 67 13.65 -15.50 -14.63
C ARG A 67 13.41 -16.25 -13.31
N ALA A 68 12.85 -15.56 -12.32
CA ALA A 68 12.50 -16.13 -11.02
C ALA A 68 11.19 -16.95 -11.03
N GLY A 69 10.46 -16.98 -12.14
CA GLY A 69 9.17 -17.67 -12.24
C GLY A 69 8.07 -17.06 -11.36
N LEU A 70 8.18 -15.77 -11.01
CA LEU A 70 7.24 -15.10 -10.11
C LEU A 70 6.10 -14.43 -10.90
N PRO A 71 4.83 -14.58 -10.45
CA PRO A 71 3.73 -13.80 -11.00
C PRO A 71 3.91 -12.32 -10.63
N TRP A 72 3.54 -11.45 -11.57
CA TRP A 72 3.68 -10.01 -11.41
C TRP A 72 2.53 -9.19 -12.00
N GLN A 73 1.77 -9.75 -12.95
CA GLN A 73 0.66 -9.03 -13.56
C GLN A 73 -0.43 -8.68 -12.54
N SER A 74 -1.09 -7.55 -12.79
CA SER A 74 -2.24 -7.13 -12.00
C SER A 74 -3.42 -8.09 -12.19
N ILE A 75 -4.03 -8.49 -11.07
CA ILE A 75 -5.35 -9.11 -11.03
C ILE A 75 -6.20 -8.23 -10.13
N GLU A 76 -7.36 -7.82 -10.63
CA GLU A 76 -8.25 -6.89 -9.93
C GLU A 76 -9.70 -7.38 -9.99
N GLU A 77 -10.24 -7.71 -8.82
CA GLU A 77 -11.61 -8.20 -8.65
C GLU A 77 -12.24 -7.49 -7.44
N LEU A 78 -12.39 -6.16 -7.57
CA LEU A 78 -12.71 -5.25 -6.46
C LEU A 78 -14.23 -5.07 -6.17
N SER A 79 -15.12 -5.71 -6.92
CA SER A 79 -16.58 -5.67 -6.66
C SER A 79 -17.26 -6.92 -7.25
N GLY A 80 -18.57 -7.07 -7.05
CA GLY A 80 -19.37 -8.18 -7.54
C GLY A 80 -19.19 -9.49 -6.76
N ARG A 81 -18.46 -9.50 -5.64
CA ARG A 81 -18.17 -10.70 -4.84
C ARG A 81 -17.91 -10.41 -3.36
N PRO A 82 -18.23 -11.36 -2.45
CA PRO A 82 -18.02 -11.17 -1.02
C PRO A 82 -16.59 -10.81 -0.65
N THR A 83 -15.61 -11.59 -1.14
CA THR A 83 -14.18 -11.36 -0.91
C THR A 83 -13.56 -10.78 -2.17
N ALA A 84 -13.53 -9.45 -2.23
CA ALA A 84 -12.91 -8.71 -3.31
C ALA A 84 -11.42 -8.50 -3.03
N PHE A 85 -10.58 -8.52 -4.07
CA PHE A 85 -9.14 -8.38 -3.91
C PHE A 85 -8.47 -7.75 -5.13
N ARG A 86 -7.25 -7.26 -4.92
CA ARG A 86 -6.32 -6.85 -5.97
C ARG A 86 -4.92 -7.34 -5.61
N THR A 87 -4.18 -7.77 -6.62
CA THR A 87 -2.77 -8.10 -6.47
C THR A 87 -1.97 -7.62 -7.67
N GLU A 88 -0.77 -7.10 -7.42
CA GLU A 88 0.19 -6.73 -8.46
C GLU A 88 1.59 -6.73 -7.85
N ARG A 89 2.61 -7.07 -8.64
CA ARG A 89 3.98 -6.85 -8.22
C ARG A 89 4.47 -5.51 -8.72
N LEU A 90 4.87 -4.66 -7.78
CA LEU A 90 5.27 -3.29 -8.00
C LEU A 90 6.80 -3.17 -8.05
N VAL A 91 7.25 -2.26 -8.91
CA VAL A 91 8.66 -1.87 -9.01
C VAL A 91 8.96 -0.90 -7.87
N LEU A 92 10.11 -1.08 -7.24
CA LEU A 92 10.65 -0.13 -6.26
C LEU A 92 11.79 0.67 -6.90
N ASP A 93 11.92 1.94 -6.53
CA ASP A 93 12.99 2.85 -6.95
C ASP A 93 14.32 2.52 -6.23
N GLY A 94 15.40 3.18 -6.62
CA GLY A 94 16.72 3.00 -6.05
C GLY A 94 17.30 1.60 -6.31
N ALA A 95 17.72 0.91 -5.25
CA ALA A 95 18.22 -0.46 -5.33
C ALA A 95 17.12 -1.48 -5.65
N GLY A 96 15.84 -1.13 -5.42
CA GLY A 96 14.68 -1.96 -5.75
C GLY A 96 14.56 -3.24 -4.91
N GLU A 97 15.24 -3.32 -3.78
CA GLU A 97 15.29 -4.52 -2.93
C GLU A 97 14.20 -4.50 -1.85
N SER A 98 13.97 -3.34 -1.21
CA SER A 98 13.05 -3.25 -0.08
C SER A 98 12.52 -1.83 0.17
N MET A 99 11.51 -1.72 1.04
CA MET A 99 10.88 -0.45 1.45
C MET A 99 11.58 0.11 2.69
N THR A 100 12.84 0.48 2.50
CA THR A 100 13.74 1.03 3.52
C THR A 100 14.30 2.38 3.07
N PRO A 101 14.85 3.20 3.98
CA PRO A 101 15.38 4.51 3.60
C PRO A 101 16.51 4.45 2.57
N ASP A 102 17.28 3.36 2.55
CA ASP A 102 18.37 3.13 1.59
C ASP A 102 17.95 2.26 0.40
N THR A 103 16.67 1.88 0.30
CA THR A 103 16.07 1.01 -0.73
C THR A 103 16.64 -0.42 -0.80
N ARG A 104 17.53 -0.78 0.13
CA ARG A 104 18.18 -2.09 0.23
C ARG A 104 17.44 -2.99 1.21
N ALA A 105 17.62 -4.31 1.08
CA ALA A 105 17.06 -5.29 2.00
C ALA A 105 17.25 -4.89 3.48
N ALA A 106 16.17 -4.99 4.27
CA ALA A 106 16.19 -4.78 5.71
C ALA A 106 16.78 -5.99 6.44
N SER A 107 16.55 -7.19 5.91
CA SER A 107 17.15 -8.45 6.38
C SER A 107 18.13 -9.03 5.38
N ARG A 108 19.28 -9.52 5.87
CA ARG A 108 20.27 -10.27 5.07
C ARG A 108 19.80 -11.68 4.71
N ARG A 109 18.82 -12.20 5.45
CA ARG A 109 18.17 -13.49 5.19
C ARG A 109 16.86 -13.25 4.47
N LEU A 110 16.76 -13.76 3.25
CA LEU A 110 15.56 -13.68 2.43
C LEU A 110 14.49 -14.68 2.92
N LEU A 111 13.23 -14.42 2.58
CA LEU A 111 12.11 -15.26 2.95
C LEU A 111 12.04 -16.53 2.10
N GLY A 112 11.74 -17.66 2.74
CA GLY A 112 11.57 -18.95 2.08
C GLY A 112 12.82 -19.37 1.30
N GLU A 113 12.64 -19.67 0.02
CA GLU A 113 13.72 -20.11 -0.89
C GLU A 113 14.12 -19.02 -1.89
N LEU A 114 13.76 -17.76 -1.62
CA LEU A 114 14.12 -16.64 -2.50
C LEU A 114 15.64 -16.41 -2.49
N THR A 115 16.22 -16.24 -3.66
CA THR A 115 17.68 -16.03 -3.85
C THR A 115 18.03 -14.67 -4.43
N GLU A 116 17.03 -13.83 -4.71
CA GLU A 116 17.18 -12.51 -5.31
C GLU A 116 16.56 -11.48 -4.36
N ALA A 117 17.32 -10.44 -4.03
CA ALA A 117 16.85 -9.37 -3.15
C ALA A 117 16.00 -8.36 -3.94
N ARG A 118 16.38 -8.06 -5.18
CA ARG A 118 15.72 -7.06 -6.04
C ARG A 118 14.46 -7.63 -6.67
N LEU A 119 13.42 -7.89 -5.86
CA LEU A 119 12.13 -8.42 -6.31
C LEU A 119 11.00 -7.39 -6.28
N GLY A 120 11.26 -6.15 -5.84
CA GLY A 120 10.22 -5.16 -5.59
C GLY A 120 9.27 -5.62 -4.47
N THR A 121 7.99 -5.27 -4.56
CA THR A 121 6.97 -5.70 -3.60
C THR A 121 5.78 -6.33 -4.31
N LEU A 122 5.36 -7.52 -3.92
CA LEU A 122 4.02 -8.00 -4.26
C LEU A 122 3.03 -7.29 -3.34
N HIS A 123 2.29 -6.35 -3.90
CA HIS A 123 1.22 -5.67 -3.20
C HIS A 123 -0.07 -6.46 -3.37
N PHE A 124 -0.72 -6.78 -2.26
CA PHE A 124 -1.98 -7.51 -2.20
C PHE A 124 -2.91 -6.78 -1.25
N HIS A 125 -4.18 -6.62 -1.60
CA HIS A 125 -5.18 -6.18 -0.65
C HIS A 125 -6.50 -6.90 -0.85
N THR A 126 -7.25 -7.02 0.24
CA THR A 126 -8.59 -7.59 0.27
C THR A 126 -9.55 -6.59 0.88
N GLN A 127 -10.78 -6.60 0.39
CA GLN A 127 -11.88 -5.95 1.08
C GLN A 127 -12.51 -6.94 2.07
N PRO A 128 -12.85 -6.51 3.30
CA PRO A 128 -12.88 -5.11 3.71
C PRO A 128 -11.57 -4.52 4.25
N ASN A 129 -10.67 -5.32 4.84
CA ASN A 129 -9.89 -4.78 5.96
C ASN A 129 -8.41 -5.16 6.01
N ALA A 130 -7.79 -5.62 4.93
CA ALA A 130 -6.38 -6.01 4.96
C ALA A 130 -5.61 -5.66 3.69
N TRP A 131 -4.35 -5.29 3.84
CA TRP A 131 -3.38 -5.13 2.76
C TRP A 131 -2.00 -5.65 3.19
N PHE A 132 -1.16 -5.92 2.21
CA PHE A 132 0.06 -6.67 2.38
C PHE A 132 1.12 -6.21 1.39
N HIS A 133 2.36 -6.22 1.86
CA HIS A 133 3.55 -6.02 1.05
C HIS A 133 4.45 -7.24 1.26
N PHE A 134 4.61 -8.06 0.24
CA PHE A 134 5.54 -9.19 0.28
C PHE A 134 6.78 -8.84 -0.52
N LEU A 135 7.88 -8.60 0.19
CA LEU A 135 9.19 -8.32 -0.39
C LEU A 135 10.03 -9.60 -0.42
N SER A 136 11.30 -9.49 -0.81
CA SER A 136 12.23 -10.61 -0.80
C SER A 136 12.70 -10.97 0.62
N ASP A 137 12.87 -9.97 1.48
CA ASP A 137 13.57 -10.09 2.76
C ASP A 137 12.62 -10.12 3.96
N HIS A 138 11.43 -9.54 3.82
CA HIS A 138 10.38 -9.59 4.82
C HIS A 138 9.00 -9.39 4.19
N ALA A 139 7.95 -9.66 4.97
CA ALA A 139 6.58 -9.35 4.61
C ALA A 139 5.98 -8.39 5.64
N LEU A 140 5.15 -7.47 5.17
CA LEU A 140 4.32 -6.63 6.03
C LEU A 140 2.87 -6.98 5.82
N THR A 141 2.18 -7.22 6.93
CA THR A 141 0.73 -7.44 6.94
C THR A 141 0.06 -6.30 7.67
N PHE A 142 -1.05 -5.82 7.12
CA PHE A 142 -1.88 -4.79 7.72
C PHE A 142 -3.30 -5.30 7.88
N ALA A 143 -3.90 -5.05 9.04
CA ALA A 143 -5.30 -5.34 9.30
C ALA A 143 -5.97 -4.16 10.00
N THR A 144 -7.17 -3.80 9.56
CA THR A 144 -8.01 -2.78 10.20
C THR A 144 -9.13 -3.44 10.99
N LEU A 145 -9.32 -2.98 12.22
CA LEU A 145 -10.32 -3.49 13.15
C LEU A 145 -11.13 -2.29 13.68
N PRO A 146 -12.42 -2.18 13.33
CA PRO A 146 -13.28 -1.13 13.89
C PRO A 146 -13.40 -1.31 15.40
N LEU A 147 -13.09 -0.27 16.18
CA LEU A 147 -13.25 -0.29 17.64
C LEU A 147 -14.54 0.40 18.06
N GLU A 148 -14.88 1.51 17.42
CA GLU A 148 -16.11 2.27 17.60
C GLU A 148 -16.41 3.09 16.33
N ARG A 149 -17.48 3.88 16.34
CA ARG A 149 -17.90 4.67 15.16
C ARG A 149 -16.78 5.57 14.61
N GLY A 150 -15.89 6.10 15.44
CA GLY A 150 -14.85 7.06 15.05
C GLY A 150 -13.43 6.66 15.44
N ARG A 151 -13.19 5.38 15.77
CA ARG A 151 -11.83 4.86 15.99
C ARG A 151 -11.65 3.49 15.38
N THR A 152 -10.48 3.31 14.78
CA THR A 152 -10.08 2.08 14.09
C THR A 152 -8.68 1.71 14.56
N LEU A 153 -8.48 0.44 14.92
CA LEU A 153 -7.14 -0.09 15.15
C LEU A 153 -6.56 -0.55 13.82
N VAL A 154 -5.36 -0.06 13.50
CA VAL A 154 -4.54 -0.55 12.39
C VAL A 154 -3.39 -1.34 12.98
N ARG A 155 -3.34 -2.63 12.67
CA ARG A 155 -2.25 -3.53 13.08
C ARG A 155 -1.33 -3.79 11.90
N SER A 156 -0.09 -3.34 12.04
CA SER A 156 1.01 -3.69 11.15
C SER A 156 1.89 -4.75 11.81
N THR A 157 2.24 -5.81 11.08
CA THR A 157 3.14 -6.87 11.53
C THR A 157 4.23 -7.09 10.49
N TRP A 158 5.50 -7.05 10.91
CA TRP A 158 6.65 -7.37 10.08
C TRP A 158 7.06 -8.82 10.33
N LEU A 159 7.18 -9.58 9.25
CA LEU A 159 7.53 -10.99 9.27
C LEU A 159 8.87 -11.15 8.55
N VAL A 160 9.90 -11.55 9.30
CA VAL A 160 11.23 -11.90 8.78
C VAL A 160 11.39 -13.42 8.70
N HIS A 161 12.50 -13.89 8.14
CA HIS A 161 12.83 -15.32 8.14
C HIS A 161 12.86 -15.88 9.57
N ALA A 162 12.36 -17.10 9.79
CA ALA A 162 12.23 -17.69 11.13
C ALA A 162 13.56 -17.76 11.91
N ASP A 163 14.67 -17.98 11.21
CA ASP A 163 16.02 -18.02 11.76
C ASP A 163 16.76 -16.66 11.71
N ALA A 164 16.10 -15.56 11.33
CA ALA A 164 16.73 -14.24 11.34
C ALA A 164 16.79 -13.69 12.77
N GLU A 165 17.97 -13.23 13.18
CA GLU A 165 18.21 -12.65 14.50
C GLU A 165 18.40 -11.13 14.40
N GLU A 166 17.67 -10.37 15.21
CA GLU A 166 17.85 -8.92 15.34
C GLU A 166 19.27 -8.57 15.77
N GLY A 167 19.84 -7.49 15.22
CA GLY A 167 21.21 -7.04 15.47
C GLY A 167 22.28 -7.84 14.71
N ARG A 168 21.91 -8.97 14.07
CA ARG A 168 22.80 -9.76 13.20
C ARG A 168 22.32 -9.78 11.76
N ASP A 169 21.10 -10.26 11.56
CA ASP A 169 20.50 -10.45 10.23
C ASP A 169 19.69 -9.23 9.79
N TYR A 170 19.07 -8.49 10.73
CA TYR A 170 18.36 -7.24 10.47
C TYR A 170 18.53 -6.23 11.61
N ASP A 171 18.35 -4.95 11.30
CA ASP A 171 18.19 -3.86 12.26
C ASP A 171 16.72 -3.44 12.33
N LEU A 172 16.17 -3.33 13.54
CA LEU A 172 14.74 -3.09 13.73
C LEU A 172 14.29 -1.72 13.23
N GLU A 173 15.12 -0.69 13.43
CA GLU A 173 14.80 0.68 13.00
C GLU A 173 14.80 0.76 11.47
N LYS A 174 15.81 0.20 10.80
CA LYS A 174 15.84 0.08 9.35
C LYS A 174 14.63 -0.68 8.81
N LEU A 175 14.23 -1.78 9.46
CA LEU A 175 13.11 -2.62 9.05
C LEU A 175 11.75 -1.91 9.15
N THR A 176 11.57 -1.03 10.14
CA THR A 176 10.24 -0.53 10.51
C THR A 176 10.03 0.97 10.27
N SER A 177 11.09 1.78 10.24
CA SER A 177 11.03 3.25 10.17
C SER A 177 10.14 3.81 9.06
N VAL A 178 10.31 3.35 7.81
CA VAL A 178 9.51 3.84 6.66
C VAL A 178 8.03 3.67 6.93
N TRP A 179 7.59 2.45 7.23
CA TRP A 179 6.18 2.15 7.42
C TRP A 179 5.62 2.68 8.74
N ASN A 180 6.44 2.82 9.79
CA ASN A 180 6.03 3.53 11.01
C ASN A 180 5.71 5.00 10.70
N ALA A 181 6.55 5.69 9.91
CA ALA A 181 6.31 7.06 9.49
C ALA A 181 5.07 7.18 8.59
N THR A 182 4.96 6.31 7.57
CA THR A 182 3.80 6.26 6.67
C THR A 182 2.49 6.07 7.42
N ASN A 183 2.42 5.09 8.32
CA ASN A 183 1.20 4.83 9.10
C ASN A 183 0.84 6.01 10.02
N ALA A 184 1.82 6.74 10.54
CA ALA A 184 1.57 7.92 11.37
C ALA A 184 1.00 9.09 10.54
N GLN A 185 1.47 9.24 9.29
CA GLN A 185 0.94 10.22 8.34
C GLN A 185 -0.49 9.87 7.91
N ASP A 186 -0.74 8.61 7.58
CA ASP A 186 -2.09 8.10 7.27
C ASP A 186 -3.06 8.35 8.42
N ALA A 187 -2.65 8.04 9.65
CA ALA A 187 -3.47 8.27 10.83
C ALA A 187 -3.83 9.76 11.01
N ALA A 188 -2.92 10.67 10.65
CA ALA A 188 -3.19 12.11 10.67
C ALA A 188 -4.21 12.49 9.59
N PHE A 189 -4.05 12.03 8.34
CA PHE A 189 -5.00 12.28 7.26
C PHE A 189 -6.40 11.75 7.58
N VAL A 190 -6.50 10.52 8.08
CA VAL A 190 -7.76 9.92 8.51
C VAL A 190 -8.42 10.74 9.62
N ALA A 191 -7.64 11.24 10.59
CA ALA A 191 -8.15 12.08 11.66
C ALA A 191 -8.63 13.46 11.17
N GLU A 192 -7.94 14.09 10.22
CA GLU A 192 -8.39 15.33 9.58
C GLU A 192 -9.71 15.09 8.82
N THR A 193 -9.76 14.05 7.99
CA THR A 193 -10.94 13.71 7.19
C THR A 193 -12.12 13.40 8.09
N GLN A 194 -11.95 12.62 9.16
CA GLN A 194 -13.02 12.35 10.13
C GLN A 194 -13.57 13.64 10.74
N ARG A 195 -12.72 14.62 11.09
CA ARG A 195 -13.18 15.91 11.62
C ARG A 195 -13.98 16.69 10.58
N GLY A 196 -13.50 16.72 9.34
CA GLY A 196 -14.20 17.36 8.23
C GLY A 196 -15.59 16.77 7.98
N VAL A 197 -15.67 15.45 7.78
CA VAL A 197 -16.94 14.76 7.46
C VAL A 197 -17.92 14.70 8.62
N SER A 198 -17.47 14.96 9.86
CA SER A 198 -18.35 15.06 11.03
C SER A 198 -19.06 16.42 11.13
N SER A 199 -18.67 17.40 10.32
CA SER A 199 -19.34 18.70 10.26
C SER A 199 -20.74 18.55 9.64
N PRO A 200 -21.80 19.14 10.22
CA PRO A 200 -23.12 19.18 9.60
C PRO A 200 -23.16 19.92 8.25
N ALA A 201 -22.14 20.72 7.95
CA ALA A 201 -21.99 21.42 6.68
C ALA A 201 -21.24 20.61 5.61
N TYR A 202 -20.79 19.39 5.93
CA TYR A 202 -20.12 18.53 4.96
C TYR A 202 -21.10 18.07 3.88
N GLU A 203 -20.68 18.23 2.63
CA GLU A 203 -21.33 17.63 1.46
C GLU A 203 -20.31 16.74 0.74
N PRO A 204 -20.68 15.52 0.30
CA PRO A 204 -19.77 14.65 -0.44
C PRO A 204 -19.29 15.29 -1.75
N GLY A 205 -17.96 15.34 -1.92
CA GLY A 205 -17.33 15.74 -3.17
C GLY A 205 -17.29 14.61 -4.20
N PRO A 206 -16.99 14.92 -5.48
CA PRO A 206 -16.78 13.91 -6.50
C PRO A 206 -15.46 13.15 -6.26
N ILE A 207 -15.46 11.84 -6.52
CA ILE A 207 -14.24 11.01 -6.56
C ILE A 207 -13.53 11.27 -7.90
N ALA A 208 -12.24 11.58 -7.86
CA ALA A 208 -11.44 11.84 -9.05
C ALA A 208 -11.25 10.55 -9.88
N PRO A 209 -11.05 10.65 -11.20
CA PRO A 209 -10.79 9.47 -12.04
C PRO A 209 -9.61 8.61 -11.58
N SER A 210 -8.56 9.22 -11.01
CA SER A 210 -7.40 8.53 -10.44
C SER A 210 -7.76 7.68 -9.22
N GLU A 211 -8.75 8.10 -8.42
CA GLU A 211 -9.22 7.43 -7.20
C GLU A 211 -10.21 6.29 -7.49
N TYR A 212 -10.09 5.64 -8.65
CA TYR A 212 -11.06 4.62 -9.09
C TYR A 212 -11.18 3.43 -8.12
N MET A 213 -10.10 3.09 -7.39
CA MET A 213 -10.13 2.04 -6.37
C MET A 213 -11.02 2.43 -5.17
N VAL A 214 -11.07 3.71 -4.78
CA VAL A 214 -11.99 4.21 -3.76
C VAL A 214 -13.44 4.03 -4.23
N LYS A 215 -13.71 4.38 -5.49
CA LYS A 215 -15.03 4.19 -6.10
C LYS A 215 -15.43 2.71 -6.13
N LEU A 216 -14.54 1.80 -6.50
CA LEU A 216 -14.83 0.36 -6.51
C LEU A 216 -15.06 -0.20 -5.10
N PHE A 217 -14.34 0.31 -4.09
CA PHE A 217 -14.61 -0.01 -2.70
C PHE A 217 -16.00 0.45 -2.25
N HIS A 218 -16.46 1.64 -2.66
CA HIS A 218 -17.83 2.10 -2.37
C HIS A 218 -18.89 1.20 -3.02
N VAL A 219 -18.68 0.79 -4.27
CA VAL A 219 -19.57 -0.15 -4.97
C VAL A 219 -19.65 -1.47 -4.20
N TRP A 220 -18.51 -2.08 -3.86
CA TRP A 220 -18.48 -3.30 -3.07
C TRP A 220 -19.15 -3.14 -1.71
N TYR A 221 -18.89 -2.03 -1.00
CA TYR A 221 -19.51 -1.74 0.29
C TYR A 221 -21.04 -1.68 0.17
N GLU A 222 -21.57 -1.01 -0.86
CA GLU A 222 -23.01 -0.95 -1.11
C GLU A 222 -23.59 -2.33 -1.44
N GLU A 223 -22.93 -3.11 -2.31
CA GLU A 223 -23.36 -4.47 -2.63
C GLU A 223 -23.45 -5.36 -1.39
N ARG A 224 -22.44 -5.31 -0.51
CA ARG A 224 -22.43 -6.08 0.74
C ARG A 224 -23.51 -5.58 1.69
N LEU A 225 -23.65 -4.26 1.84
CA LEU A 225 -24.70 -3.69 2.70
C LEU A 225 -26.09 -4.11 2.23
N ARG A 226 -26.37 -4.07 0.93
CA ARG A 226 -27.65 -4.54 0.36
C ARG A 226 -27.87 -6.03 0.59
N ALA A 227 -26.85 -6.85 0.37
CA ALA A 227 -26.93 -8.29 0.62
C ALA A 227 -27.25 -8.60 2.09
N GLU A 228 -26.58 -7.94 3.04
CA GLU A 228 -26.80 -8.14 4.48
C GLU A 228 -28.15 -7.58 4.96
N LEU A 229 -28.63 -6.49 4.33
CA LEU A 229 -29.93 -5.88 4.65
C LEU A 229 -31.11 -6.50 3.88
N ASN A 230 -30.86 -7.46 2.96
CA ASN A 230 -31.84 -8.05 2.04
C ASN A 230 -32.62 -7.00 1.22
N LEU A 231 -31.89 -6.03 0.64
CA LEU A 231 -32.42 -4.95 -0.21
C LEU A 231 -32.33 -5.26 -1.71
#